data_AF-A0A6A4L9J4-F1
#
_entry.id   AF-A0A6A4L9J4-F1
#
_cell.length_a   1.000
_cell.length_b   1.000
_cell.length_c   1.000
_cell.angle_alpha   90.00
_cell.angle_beta   90.00
_cell.angle_gamma   90.00
#
_symmetry.space_group_name_H-M   'P 1'
#
loop_
_entity.id
_entity.type
_entity.pdbx_description
1 polymer ?
#
loop_
_entity_poly.entity_id
_entity_poly.type
_entity_poly.pdbx_seq_one_letter_code
_entity_poly.pdbx_strand_id
1 'polypeptide(L)'
;MTDLLRLWYSYDTSGFVLRLGDVEINEEVDVIISEWMGYMLLYESMLGSIITARDRWLKPGGLILPSDATLYIAPITQPDRYSESIEFWRNVYGIDMSAMLPLAKQCAFEEPSVETISGENVLTWPHVVSSLVFSFSEVKHVDCYTITREELESVTTRFKFKSMMRAPFHGFAFWFDVEFSSPEIFSNNNNQPSSVIESPNEHPTNGSQRKKRANPNEALVLSTAPEDPPTHWQQTLIYFYDPIEVEQDQQIEGAVTLSQSKENPRFMNIHLEYASGGRSFVKENVELNWKNLTVSEAELMGFQGFDFHKA
;
A
#
# COMPACT_ATOMS: atom_id res chain seq x y z
N MET A 1 -25.03 -23.20 8.69
CA MET A 1 -24.78 -21.75 8.51
C MET A 1 -24.36 -21.15 9.86
N THR A 2 -23.38 -21.81 10.46
CA THR A 2 -22.69 -21.49 11.70
C THR A 2 -21.25 -21.89 11.39
N ASP A 3 -20.27 -21.21 11.97
CA ASP A 3 -18.83 -21.39 11.72
C ASP A 3 -18.25 -20.47 10.63
N LEU A 4 -18.60 -19.18 10.73
CA LEU A 4 -17.70 -18.10 10.32
C LEU A 4 -16.53 -18.08 11.30
N LEU A 5 -15.39 -18.66 10.93
CA LEU A 5 -14.15 -18.56 11.70
C LEU A 5 -13.70 -17.09 11.76
N ARG A 6 -13.86 -16.48 12.94
CA ARG A 6 -13.09 -15.31 13.34
C ARG A 6 -11.66 -15.74 13.66
N LEU A 7 -10.82 -15.88 12.64
CA LEU A 7 -9.39 -16.09 12.80
C LEU A 7 -8.66 -14.74 12.77
N TRP A 8 -8.88 -13.94 13.82
CA TRP A 8 -7.93 -12.91 14.26
C TRP A 8 -8.26 -12.62 15.73
N TYR A 9 -7.39 -13.09 16.63
CA TYR A 9 -7.57 -13.12 18.09
C TYR A 9 -8.78 -13.90 18.60
N SER A 10 -8.69 -15.24 18.60
CA SER A 10 -9.38 -16.00 19.65
C SER A 10 -8.64 -15.74 20.96
N TYR A 11 -9.14 -14.79 21.76
CA TYR A 11 -8.83 -14.76 23.18
C TYR A 11 -9.38 -16.05 23.78
N ASP A 12 -8.55 -17.09 23.87
CA ASP A 12 -8.75 -18.06 24.94
C ASP A 12 -8.54 -17.30 26.25
N THR A 13 -9.41 -17.57 27.22
CA THR A 13 -9.38 -17.09 28.61
C THR A 13 -8.05 -17.32 29.35
N SER A 14 -7.03 -17.86 28.67
CA SER A 14 -5.69 -18.17 29.14
C SER A 14 -4.56 -17.33 28.52
N GLY A 15 -4.82 -16.45 27.52
CA GLY A 15 -3.84 -15.46 27.04
C GLY A 15 -2.68 -16.01 26.19
N PHE A 16 -2.84 -17.15 25.50
CA PHE A 16 -1.85 -17.65 24.55
C PHE A 16 -2.24 -17.31 23.10
N VAL A 17 -1.37 -16.60 22.37
CA VAL A 17 -1.51 -16.35 20.94
C VAL A 17 -0.92 -17.56 20.19
N LEU A 18 -1.77 -18.38 19.57
CA LEU A 18 -1.33 -19.49 18.72
C LEU A 18 -1.01 -18.99 17.31
N ARG A 19 0.13 -19.38 16.75
CA ARG A 19 0.42 -19.18 15.33
C ARG A 19 -0.44 -20.14 14.51
N LEU A 20 -0.89 -19.71 13.33
CA LEU A 20 -1.73 -20.55 12.47
C LEU A 20 -1.09 -21.91 12.14
N GLY A 21 0.25 -21.98 12.12
CA GLY A 21 0.98 -23.25 11.90
C GLY A 21 0.83 -24.27 13.03
N ASP A 22 0.44 -23.85 14.22
CA ASP A 22 0.30 -24.68 15.43
C ASP A 22 -1.18 -24.99 15.74
N VAL A 23 -2.12 -24.54 14.90
CA VAL A 23 -3.55 -24.79 15.02
C VAL A 23 -3.93 -26.00 14.17
N GLU A 24 -4.61 -26.96 14.77
CA GLU A 24 -5.23 -28.09 14.07
C GLU A 24 -6.75 -27.87 14.04
N ILE A 25 -7.29 -27.71 12.83
CA ILE A 25 -8.74 -27.63 12.59
C ILE A 25 -9.17 -28.97 11.99
N ASN A 26 -10.14 -29.62 12.62
CA ASN A 26 -10.59 -30.96 12.23
C ASN A 26 -11.48 -30.97 10.98
N GLU A 27 -11.88 -29.80 10.48
CA GLU A 27 -12.77 -29.64 9.34
C GLU A 27 -12.23 -28.62 8.34
N GLU A 28 -12.53 -28.85 7.07
CA GLU A 28 -12.29 -27.87 6.02
C GLU A 28 -13.30 -26.71 6.13
N VAL A 29 -12.90 -25.52 5.71
CA VAL A 29 -13.64 -24.26 5.78
C VAL A 29 -14.14 -23.84 4.40
N ASP A 30 -15.34 -23.24 4.37
CA ASP A 30 -15.91 -22.68 3.14
C ASP A 30 -15.37 -21.28 2.82
N VAL A 31 -14.86 -20.55 3.83
CA VAL A 31 -14.40 -19.17 3.70
C VAL A 31 -13.19 -18.91 4.59
N ILE A 32 -12.14 -18.29 4.03
CA ILE A 32 -11.02 -17.68 4.74
C ILE A 32 -11.17 -16.16 4.62
N ILE A 33 -11.21 -15.46 5.75
CA ILE A 33 -11.22 -13.99 5.80
C ILE A 33 -10.06 -13.55 6.68
N SER A 34 -9.19 -12.71 6.17
CA SER A 34 -8.13 -12.10 6.96
C SER A 34 -7.81 -10.71 6.45
N GLU A 35 -7.58 -9.82 7.39
CA GLU A 35 -6.75 -8.64 7.15
C GLU A 35 -5.31 -9.13 7.36
N TRP A 36 -4.52 -9.18 6.29
CA TRP A 36 -3.14 -9.70 6.31
C TRP A 36 -2.13 -8.71 5.73
N MET A 37 -2.59 -7.56 5.26
CA MET A 37 -1.79 -6.66 4.45
C MET A 37 -0.92 -5.80 5.36
N GLY A 38 0.39 -5.79 5.09
CA GLY A 38 1.33 -4.89 5.75
C GLY A 38 1.61 -3.63 4.91
N TYR A 39 2.55 -2.80 5.39
CA TYR A 39 3.18 -1.77 4.55
C TYR A 39 3.75 -2.36 3.26
N MET A 40 3.72 -1.60 2.16
CA MET A 40 4.06 -2.12 0.82
C MET A 40 3.40 -3.47 0.50
N LEU A 41 2.19 -3.72 1.01
CA LEU A 41 1.39 -4.95 0.93
C LEU A 41 2.01 -6.18 1.65
N LEU A 42 3.29 -6.46 1.41
CA LEU A 42 3.94 -7.71 1.77
C LEU A 42 4.72 -7.65 3.10
N TYR A 43 4.79 -6.47 3.76
CA TYR A 43 5.49 -6.33 5.03
C TYR A 43 4.85 -7.20 6.13
N GLU A 44 5.66 -7.61 7.12
CA GLU A 44 5.35 -8.62 8.15
C GLU A 44 5.12 -10.05 7.65
N SER A 45 5.09 -10.27 6.32
CA SER A 45 5.00 -11.60 5.68
C SER A 45 3.82 -12.46 6.15
N MET A 46 2.69 -11.82 6.50
CA MET A 46 1.50 -12.55 6.97
C MET A 46 0.83 -13.38 5.87
N LEU A 47 1.00 -13.02 4.60
CA LEU A 47 0.46 -13.76 3.45
C LEU A 47 0.88 -15.23 3.43
N GLY A 48 2.06 -15.58 3.94
CA GLY A 48 2.49 -16.98 4.10
C GLY A 48 1.57 -17.80 5.02
N SER A 49 0.95 -17.17 6.02
CA SER A 49 -0.06 -17.81 6.88
C SER A 49 -1.37 -18.04 6.12
N ILE A 50 -1.78 -17.11 5.26
CA ILE A 50 -2.98 -17.25 4.42
C ILE A 50 -2.81 -18.38 3.41
N ILE A 51 -1.64 -18.47 2.77
CA ILE A 51 -1.29 -19.59 1.88
C ILE A 51 -1.41 -20.92 2.63
N THR A 52 -0.88 -20.98 3.86
CA THR A 52 -1.00 -22.19 4.71
C THR A 52 -2.46 -22.54 4.99
N ALA A 53 -3.27 -21.52 5.30
CA ALA A 53 -4.67 -21.69 5.62
C ALA A 53 -5.44 -22.25 4.43
N ARG A 54 -5.21 -21.65 3.25
CA ARG A 54 -5.77 -22.07 1.97
C ARG A 54 -5.44 -23.52 1.68
N ASP A 55 -4.15 -23.86 1.69
CA ASP A 55 -3.68 -25.17 1.25
C ASP A 55 -4.11 -26.31 2.19
N ARG A 56 -4.31 -26.02 3.48
CA ARG A 56 -4.67 -27.03 4.48
C ARG A 56 -6.17 -27.18 4.70
N TRP A 57 -6.91 -26.08 4.69
CA TRP A 57 -8.27 -26.08 5.20
C TRP A 57 -9.31 -25.54 4.22
N LEU A 58 -8.95 -24.88 3.12
CA LEU A 58 -9.98 -24.36 2.21
C LEU A 58 -10.57 -25.48 1.34
N LYS A 59 -11.89 -25.61 1.36
CA LYS A 59 -12.60 -26.53 0.46
C LYS A 59 -12.44 -26.12 -1.00
N PRO A 60 -12.52 -27.06 -1.96
CA PRO A 60 -12.64 -26.71 -3.38
C PRO A 60 -13.82 -25.76 -3.63
N GLY A 61 -13.54 -24.59 -4.22
CA GLY A 61 -14.54 -23.55 -4.46
C GLY A 61 -14.88 -22.67 -3.25
N GLY A 62 -14.15 -22.83 -2.14
CA GLY A 62 -14.23 -21.91 -1.00
C GLY A 62 -13.75 -20.50 -1.34
N LEU A 63 -14.14 -19.52 -0.53
CA LEU A 63 -13.83 -18.11 -0.75
C LEU A 63 -12.63 -17.66 0.08
N ILE A 64 -11.77 -16.82 -0.49
CA ILE A 64 -10.71 -16.10 0.23
C ILE A 64 -11.01 -14.60 0.13
N LEU A 65 -10.98 -13.91 1.26
CA LEU A 65 -11.25 -12.48 1.37
C LEU A 65 -10.12 -11.77 2.14
N PRO A 66 -9.40 -10.81 1.53
CA PRO A 66 -9.52 -10.39 0.12
C PRO A 66 -9.10 -11.52 -0.84
N SER A 67 -9.66 -11.49 -2.06
CA SER A 67 -9.37 -12.47 -3.11
C SER A 67 -8.10 -12.12 -3.87
N ASP A 68 -7.89 -10.82 -4.07
CA ASP A 68 -6.80 -10.28 -4.86
C ASP A 68 -6.17 -9.10 -4.14
N ALA A 69 -4.88 -8.90 -4.38
CA ALA A 69 -4.17 -7.71 -3.92
C ALA A 69 -3.17 -7.26 -4.98
N THR A 70 -3.05 -5.95 -5.17
CA THR A 70 -2.14 -5.38 -6.16
C THR A 70 -1.30 -4.29 -5.50
N LEU A 71 0.03 -4.45 -5.53
CA LEU A 71 0.99 -3.45 -5.08
C LEU A 71 1.41 -2.56 -6.26
N TYR A 72 1.47 -1.26 -6.02
CA TYR A 72 1.81 -0.25 -7.01
C TYR A 72 3.04 0.56 -6.62
N ILE A 73 3.68 1.16 -7.62
CA ILE A 73 4.75 2.14 -7.47
C ILE A 73 4.51 3.33 -8.40
N ALA A 74 4.83 4.53 -7.93
CA ALA A 74 4.88 5.73 -8.76
C ALA A 74 5.98 6.71 -8.32
N PRO A 75 6.54 7.50 -9.25
CA PRO A 75 7.45 8.59 -8.91
C PRO A 75 6.67 9.74 -8.25
N ILE A 76 7.26 10.37 -7.23
CA ILE A 76 6.62 11.45 -6.47
C ILE A 76 7.48 12.71 -6.34
N THR A 77 6.80 13.83 -6.10
CA THR A 77 7.38 15.10 -5.67
C THR A 77 6.77 15.54 -4.35
N GLN A 78 7.59 15.96 -3.40
CA GLN A 78 7.18 16.35 -2.04
C GLN A 78 7.95 17.62 -1.61
N PRO A 79 7.79 18.75 -2.33
CA PRO A 79 8.60 19.95 -2.10
C PRO A 79 8.37 20.56 -0.72
N ASP A 80 7.13 20.61 -0.23
CA ASP A 80 6.80 21.18 1.08
C ASP A 80 7.43 20.36 2.20
N ARG A 81 7.22 19.03 2.17
CA ARG A 81 7.82 18.08 3.10
C ARG A 81 9.35 18.12 3.09
N TYR A 82 9.98 18.28 1.92
CA TYR A 82 11.43 18.44 1.80
C TYR A 82 11.91 19.78 2.37
N SER A 83 11.16 20.85 2.12
CA SER A 83 11.50 22.17 2.65
C SER A 83 11.41 22.20 4.18
N GLU A 84 10.37 21.60 4.75
CA GLU A 84 10.12 21.57 6.20
C GLU A 84 11.12 20.70 6.98
N SER A 85 11.64 19.60 6.39
CA SER A 85 12.56 18.71 7.10
C SER A 85 14.03 18.86 6.73
N ILE A 86 14.30 19.22 5.48
CA ILE A 86 15.67 19.32 4.95
C ILE A 86 16.04 20.79 4.84
N GLU A 87 15.33 21.59 4.03
CA GLU A 87 15.75 22.98 3.80
C GLU A 87 15.59 23.88 5.02
N PHE A 88 14.72 23.53 5.97
CA PHE A 88 14.54 24.19 7.25
C PHE A 88 15.87 24.49 7.94
N TRP A 89 16.81 23.56 7.91
CA TRP A 89 18.12 23.70 8.55
C TRP A 89 19.00 24.78 7.92
N ARG A 90 18.70 25.25 6.71
CA ARG A 90 19.42 26.38 6.08
C ARG A 90 19.19 27.69 6.82
N ASN A 91 18.04 27.85 7.47
CA ASN A 91 17.69 29.08 8.15
C ASN A 91 16.66 28.80 9.26
N VAL A 92 17.18 28.46 10.43
CA VAL A 92 16.38 28.25 11.63
C VAL A 92 16.25 29.59 12.36
N TYR A 93 15.21 30.35 12.02
CA TYR A 93 14.91 31.66 12.63
C TYR A 93 16.05 32.70 12.55
N GLY A 94 16.76 32.74 11.43
CA GLY A 94 17.91 33.63 11.19
C GLY A 94 19.27 32.98 11.47
N ILE A 95 19.29 31.73 11.95
CA ILE A 95 20.51 30.97 12.23
C ILE A 95 20.76 29.98 11.10
N ASP A 96 21.93 30.08 10.47
CA ASP A 96 22.40 29.10 9.50
C ASP A 96 22.85 27.82 10.22
N MET A 97 22.05 26.75 10.06
CA MET A 97 22.36 25.41 10.55
C MET A 97 22.58 24.45 9.38
N SER A 98 23.06 24.92 8.23
CA SER A 98 23.23 24.08 7.04
C SER A 98 24.17 22.88 7.27
N ALA A 99 24.98 22.91 8.32
CA ALA A 99 25.78 21.78 8.79
C ALA A 99 24.94 20.54 9.14
N MET A 100 23.65 20.70 9.44
CA MET A 100 22.72 19.60 9.71
C MET A 100 22.16 18.95 8.44
N LEU A 101 22.25 19.61 7.27
CA LEU A 101 21.67 19.11 6.02
C LEU A 101 22.15 17.70 5.64
N PRO A 102 23.45 17.37 5.72
CA PRO A 102 23.90 16.03 5.35
C PRO A 102 23.28 14.95 6.23
N LEU A 103 23.13 15.21 7.54
CA LEU A 103 22.52 14.29 8.48
C LEU A 103 21.00 14.18 8.25
N ALA A 104 20.31 15.31 8.08
CA ALA A 104 18.87 15.31 7.81
C ALA A 104 18.53 14.55 6.51
N LYS A 105 19.34 14.75 5.45
CA LYS A 105 19.23 13.98 4.21
C LYS A 105 19.51 12.50 4.42
N GLN A 106 20.56 12.17 5.18
CA GLN A 106 20.91 10.79 5.48
C GLN A 106 19.76 10.08 6.19
N CYS A 107 19.19 10.68 7.25
CA CYS A 107 18.06 10.09 7.98
C CYS A 107 16.82 9.90 7.09
N ALA A 108 16.49 10.88 6.25
CA ALA A 108 15.35 10.76 5.33
C ALA A 108 15.60 9.76 4.19
N PHE A 109 16.86 9.57 3.80
CA PHE A 109 17.25 8.69 2.71
C PHE A 109 17.44 7.24 3.15
N GLU A 110 17.94 6.97 4.35
CA GLU A 110 18.32 5.61 4.77
C GLU A 110 17.12 4.66 4.83
N GLU A 111 15.98 5.13 5.32
CA GLU A 111 14.81 4.29 5.59
C GLU A 111 13.58 4.74 4.81
N PRO A 112 12.62 3.84 4.53
CA PRO A 112 11.34 4.21 3.96
C PRO A 112 10.54 4.97 5.00
N SER A 113 9.73 5.93 4.54
CA SER A 113 8.81 6.67 5.40
C SER A 113 7.38 6.20 5.16
N VAL A 114 6.54 6.19 6.19
CA VAL A 114 5.10 5.97 6.07
C VAL A 114 4.44 7.32 6.24
N GLU A 115 3.91 7.86 5.13
CA GLU A 115 3.36 9.21 5.08
C GLU A 115 2.11 9.23 4.20
N THR A 116 1.19 10.15 4.49
CA THR A 116 0.06 10.44 3.59
C THR A 116 0.52 11.43 2.52
N ILE A 117 0.29 11.10 1.25
CA ILE A 117 0.55 11.99 0.12
C ILE A 117 -0.74 12.34 -0.62
N SER A 118 -0.79 13.51 -1.26
CA SER A 118 -1.88 13.91 -2.15
C SER A 118 -1.63 13.35 -3.55
N GLY A 119 -2.70 13.04 -4.30
CA GLY A 119 -2.58 12.61 -5.70
C GLY A 119 -1.85 13.61 -6.60
N GLU A 120 -1.83 14.90 -6.24
CA GLU A 120 -1.07 15.94 -6.97
C GLU A 120 0.45 15.79 -6.85
N ASN A 121 0.92 15.06 -5.84
CA ASN A 121 2.34 14.77 -5.63
C ASN A 121 2.84 13.62 -6.51
N VAL A 122 1.96 12.91 -7.23
CA VAL A 122 2.32 11.81 -8.13
C VAL A 122 2.73 12.38 -9.49
N LEU A 123 3.94 12.04 -9.95
CA LEU A 123 4.57 12.66 -11.13
C LEU A 123 4.25 11.99 -12.47
N THR A 124 3.47 10.90 -12.51
CA THR A 124 3.24 10.13 -13.74
C THR A 124 1.79 10.12 -14.17
N TRP A 125 1.58 9.97 -15.48
CA TRP A 125 0.25 9.94 -16.07
C TRP A 125 -0.58 8.74 -15.61
N PRO A 126 -1.90 8.91 -15.47
CA PRO A 126 -2.85 7.81 -15.48
C PRO A 126 -2.75 6.95 -16.74
N HIS A 127 -2.30 5.70 -16.60
CA HIS A 127 -2.43 4.64 -17.59
C HIS A 127 -3.87 4.13 -17.66
N VAL A 128 -4.52 4.31 -18.81
CA VAL A 128 -5.82 3.70 -19.05
C VAL A 128 -5.64 2.23 -19.45
N VAL A 129 -6.05 1.30 -18.59
CA VAL A 129 -6.16 -0.13 -18.92
C VAL A 129 -7.64 -0.53 -18.85
N SER A 130 -8.20 -0.94 -19.98
CA SER A 130 -9.54 -1.54 -20.08
C SER A 130 -10.65 -0.81 -19.30
N SER A 131 -10.77 0.50 -19.49
CA SER A 131 -11.74 1.42 -18.84
C SER A 131 -11.42 1.88 -17.41
N LEU A 132 -10.32 1.41 -16.80
CA LEU A 132 -9.77 1.94 -15.55
C LEU A 132 -8.53 2.79 -15.83
N VAL A 133 -8.33 3.83 -15.03
CA VAL A 133 -7.35 4.90 -15.25
C VAL A 133 -6.36 4.87 -14.07
N PHE A 134 -5.20 4.25 -14.24
CA PHE A 134 -4.21 3.95 -13.19
C PHE A 134 -2.91 4.75 -13.35
N SER A 135 -2.59 5.70 -12.49
CA SER A 135 -1.36 6.53 -12.58
C SER A 135 -0.09 5.86 -12.10
N PHE A 136 0.06 4.56 -12.29
CA PHE A 136 1.07 3.79 -11.57
C PHE A 136 1.43 2.48 -12.27
N SER A 137 2.62 1.97 -11.98
CA SER A 137 3.04 0.64 -12.44
C SER A 137 2.68 -0.39 -11.39
N GLU A 138 2.06 -1.48 -11.82
CA GLU A 138 1.89 -2.66 -10.99
C GLU A 138 3.27 -3.26 -10.68
N VAL A 139 3.55 -3.44 -9.39
CA VAL A 139 4.74 -4.15 -8.89
C VAL A 139 4.44 -5.62 -8.72
N LYS A 140 3.31 -5.97 -8.10
CA LYS A 140 2.90 -7.36 -7.87
C LYS A 140 1.40 -7.44 -7.75
N HIS A 141 0.79 -8.21 -8.64
CA HIS A 141 -0.53 -8.77 -8.41
C HIS A 141 -0.42 -10.10 -7.65
N VAL A 142 -1.30 -10.28 -6.68
CA VAL A 142 -1.41 -11.44 -5.80
C VAL A 142 -2.83 -11.99 -5.94
N ASP A 143 -2.97 -13.07 -6.70
CA ASP A 143 -4.15 -13.93 -6.65
C ASP A 143 -4.02 -14.84 -5.43
N CYS A 144 -4.86 -14.63 -4.41
CA CYS A 144 -4.77 -15.38 -3.15
C CYS A 144 -5.09 -16.87 -3.33
N TYR A 145 -5.76 -17.27 -4.41
CA TYR A 145 -6.05 -18.67 -4.71
C TYR A 145 -4.86 -19.42 -5.30
N THR A 146 -3.95 -18.73 -6.00
CA THR A 146 -2.84 -19.40 -6.72
C THR A 146 -1.46 -19.08 -6.18
N ILE A 147 -1.27 -17.95 -5.50
CA ILE A 147 0.05 -17.50 -5.04
C ILE A 147 0.76 -18.57 -4.19
N THR A 148 2.05 -18.80 -4.46
CA THR A 148 2.87 -19.72 -3.66
C THR A 148 3.85 -18.97 -2.76
N ARG A 149 4.44 -19.68 -1.79
CA ARG A 149 5.42 -19.08 -0.87
C ARG A 149 6.72 -18.70 -1.58
N GLU A 150 7.13 -19.50 -2.56
CA GLU A 150 8.34 -19.28 -3.35
C GLU A 150 8.24 -17.97 -4.15
N GLU A 151 7.05 -17.62 -4.65
CA GLU A 151 6.80 -16.34 -5.32
C GLU A 151 6.94 -15.11 -4.41
N LEU A 152 6.86 -15.29 -3.09
CA LEU A 152 7.00 -14.22 -2.11
C LEU A 152 8.44 -14.02 -1.64
N GLU A 153 9.34 -14.96 -1.91
CA GLU A 153 10.75 -14.86 -1.49
C GLU A 153 11.44 -13.68 -2.17
N SER A 154 11.14 -13.45 -3.44
CA SER A 154 11.66 -12.32 -4.21
C SER A 154 10.73 -11.96 -5.36
N VAL A 155 10.31 -10.70 -5.40
CA VAL A 155 9.49 -10.11 -6.45
C VAL A 155 10.30 -9.01 -7.13
N THR A 156 10.55 -9.14 -8.43
CA THR A 156 11.23 -8.11 -9.22
C THR A 156 10.35 -7.64 -10.35
N THR A 157 10.14 -6.34 -10.44
CA THR A 157 9.33 -5.72 -11.49
C THR A 157 10.02 -4.51 -12.08
N ARG A 158 9.98 -4.41 -13.42
CA ARG A 158 10.46 -3.25 -14.15
C ARG A 158 9.34 -2.24 -14.32
N PHE A 159 9.66 -0.97 -14.13
CA PHE A 159 8.71 0.12 -14.33
C PHE A 159 9.25 1.11 -15.35
N LYS A 160 8.31 1.83 -15.97
CA LYS A 160 8.62 2.91 -16.90
C LYS A 160 7.52 3.94 -16.85
N PHE A 161 7.91 5.16 -16.49
CA PHE A 161 7.05 6.31 -16.32
C PHE A 161 7.47 7.44 -17.26
N LYS A 162 6.55 8.38 -17.48
CA LYS A 162 6.84 9.68 -18.05
C LYS A 162 6.41 10.75 -17.08
N SER A 163 7.30 11.68 -16.77
CA SER A 163 6.95 12.81 -15.90
C SER A 163 5.84 13.63 -16.56
N MET A 164 4.77 13.94 -15.82
CA MET A 164 3.66 14.78 -16.30
C MET A 164 4.04 16.25 -16.39
N MET A 165 5.01 16.67 -15.58
CA MET A 165 5.40 18.07 -15.44
C MET A 165 6.87 18.20 -15.09
N ARG A 166 7.39 19.43 -15.18
CA ARG A 166 8.69 19.75 -14.60
C ARG A 166 8.57 19.87 -13.09
N ALA A 167 9.33 19.06 -12.35
CA ALA A 167 9.31 19.07 -10.89
C ALA A 167 10.58 18.42 -10.30
N PRO A 168 10.90 18.72 -9.03
CA PRO A 168 11.88 17.95 -8.27
C PRO A 168 11.33 16.55 -7.96
N PHE A 169 11.94 15.52 -8.52
CA PHE A 169 11.63 14.12 -8.27
C PHE A 169 12.33 13.66 -6.98
N HIS A 170 11.54 13.50 -5.92
CA HIS A 170 12.05 13.28 -4.56
C HIS A 170 12.22 11.80 -4.21
N GLY A 171 11.51 10.90 -4.88
CA GLY A 171 11.50 9.49 -4.53
C GLY A 171 10.33 8.74 -5.16
N PHE A 172 10.15 7.49 -4.76
CA PHE A 172 8.98 6.68 -5.17
C PHE A 172 8.03 6.48 -4.01
N ALA A 173 6.74 6.42 -4.30
CA ALA A 173 5.72 5.99 -3.35
C ALA A 173 5.14 4.63 -3.76
N PHE A 174 4.71 3.88 -2.75
CA PHE A 174 4.10 2.57 -2.86
C PHE A 174 2.79 2.54 -2.06
N TRP A 175 1.79 1.90 -2.64
CA TRP A 175 0.49 1.66 -2.05
C TRP A 175 -0.12 0.43 -2.71
N PHE A 176 -1.26 -0.03 -2.20
CA PHE A 176 -1.91 -1.23 -2.69
C PHE A 176 -3.43 -1.13 -2.70
N ASP A 177 -4.02 -1.93 -3.58
CA ASP A 177 -5.45 -2.23 -3.57
C ASP A 177 -5.65 -3.68 -3.15
N VAL A 178 -6.77 -3.96 -2.48
CA VAL A 178 -7.28 -5.31 -2.29
C VAL A 178 -8.72 -5.42 -2.77
N GLU A 179 -9.01 -6.50 -3.47
CA GLU A 179 -10.33 -6.77 -4.03
C GLU A 179 -11.03 -7.90 -3.27
N PHE A 180 -12.34 -7.79 -3.14
CA PHE A 180 -13.20 -8.78 -2.51
C PHE A 180 -14.15 -9.34 -3.57
N SER A 181 -13.61 -10.23 -4.40
CA SER A 181 -14.34 -10.86 -5.50
C SER A 181 -14.70 -12.31 -5.15
N SER A 182 -15.82 -12.78 -5.69
CA SER A 182 -16.16 -14.20 -5.68
C SER A 182 -15.56 -14.84 -6.93
N PRO A 183 -14.98 -16.06 -6.84
CA PRO A 183 -14.66 -16.84 -8.04
C PRO A 183 -15.92 -16.93 -8.91
N GLU A 184 -15.82 -16.68 -10.22
CA GLU A 184 -16.95 -16.55 -11.18
C GLU A 184 -17.87 -17.80 -11.33
N ILE A 185 -17.84 -18.74 -10.39
CA ILE A 185 -18.55 -20.02 -10.41
C ILE A 185 -20.07 -19.84 -10.17
N PHE A 186 -20.54 -18.70 -9.63
CA PHE A 186 -21.97 -18.45 -9.39
C PHE A 186 -22.72 -17.74 -10.53
N SER A 187 -22.06 -17.40 -11.65
CA SER A 187 -22.65 -16.62 -12.75
C SER A 187 -23.35 -17.45 -13.84
N ASN A 188 -23.72 -18.70 -13.57
CA ASN A 188 -24.47 -19.54 -14.51
C ASN A 188 -25.72 -20.13 -13.85
N ASN A 189 -26.77 -19.32 -13.70
CA ASN A 189 -28.17 -19.74 -13.76
C ASN A 189 -29.10 -18.54 -13.62
N ASN A 190 -29.37 -17.82 -14.71
CA ASN A 190 -30.59 -17.00 -14.83
C ASN A 190 -30.96 -16.84 -16.31
N ASN A 191 -31.35 -17.95 -16.95
CA ASN A 191 -32.25 -17.90 -18.10
C ASN A 191 -33.69 -17.90 -17.58
N GLN A 192 -34.22 -16.72 -17.30
CA GLN A 192 -35.67 -16.48 -17.21
C GLN A 192 -35.98 -15.12 -17.88
N PRO A 193 -36.92 -15.07 -18.83
CA PRO A 193 -37.20 -13.86 -19.58
C PRO A 193 -37.93 -12.84 -18.71
N SER A 194 -37.41 -11.61 -18.69
CA SER A 194 -37.97 -10.47 -17.97
C SER A 194 -39.39 -10.17 -18.46
N SER A 195 -40.41 -10.56 -17.69
CA SER A 195 -41.78 -10.07 -17.89
C SER A 195 -41.88 -8.64 -17.38
N VAL A 196 -42.01 -7.69 -18.31
CA VAL A 196 -42.36 -6.29 -18.04
C VAL A 196 -43.76 -6.25 -17.43
N ILE A 197 -43.87 -5.79 -16.19
CA ILE A 197 -45.13 -5.30 -15.62
C ILE A 197 -44.86 -3.86 -15.19
N GLU A 198 -45.31 -2.92 -16.03
CA GLU A 198 -45.47 -1.51 -15.68
C GLU A 198 -46.70 -1.34 -14.79
N SER A 199 -46.60 -0.48 -13.76
CA SER A 199 -47.73 0.27 -13.22
C SER A 199 -47.26 1.52 -12.45
N PRO A 200 -48.08 2.58 -12.36
CA PRO A 200 -47.61 3.95 -12.57
C PRO A 200 -47.75 4.91 -11.36
N ASN A 201 -46.99 6.00 -11.45
CA ASN A 201 -47.18 7.34 -10.81
C ASN A 201 -47.22 7.47 -9.28
N GLU A 202 -46.22 8.15 -8.72
CA GLU A 202 -46.39 9.14 -7.65
C GLU A 202 -45.27 10.20 -7.65
N HIS A 203 -45.65 11.47 -7.45
CA HIS A 203 -44.84 12.70 -7.57
C HIS A 203 -43.91 12.94 -6.33
N PRO A 204 -42.92 13.85 -6.42
CA PRO A 204 -41.74 13.86 -5.55
C PRO A 204 -41.87 14.77 -4.33
N THR A 205 -41.35 14.31 -3.18
CA THR A 205 -40.98 15.21 -2.08
C THR A 205 -39.72 14.74 -1.35
N ASN A 206 -38.80 15.69 -1.17
CA ASN A 206 -37.73 15.83 -0.16
C ASN A 206 -36.58 14.81 -0.06
N GLY A 207 -35.40 15.30 -0.44
CA GLY A 207 -34.30 15.51 0.51
C GLY A 207 -33.91 14.32 1.37
N SER A 208 -33.13 13.41 0.81
CA SER A 208 -32.30 12.48 1.58
C SER A 208 -31.15 12.02 0.70
N GLN A 209 -29.93 12.10 1.25
CA GLN A 209 -28.70 11.64 0.62
C GLN A 209 -28.91 10.21 0.10
N ARG A 210 -29.04 10.06 -1.22
CA ARG A 210 -29.03 8.77 -1.88
C ARG A 210 -27.62 8.21 -1.72
N LYS A 211 -27.42 7.37 -0.70
CA LYS A 211 -26.37 6.34 -0.73
C LYS A 211 -26.57 5.59 -2.04
N LYS A 212 -25.66 5.85 -3.00
CA LYS A 212 -25.56 5.13 -4.26
C LYS A 212 -25.47 3.65 -3.88
N ARG A 213 -26.52 2.86 -4.10
CA ARG A 213 -26.47 1.42 -3.91
C ARG A 213 -25.34 0.91 -4.80
N ALA A 214 -24.30 0.34 -4.18
CA ALA A 214 -23.23 -0.34 -4.91
C ALA A 214 -23.87 -1.37 -5.84
N ASN A 215 -23.43 -1.40 -7.10
CA ASN A 215 -23.87 -2.43 -8.03
C ASN A 215 -23.44 -3.78 -7.44
N PRO A 216 -24.34 -4.76 -7.29
CA PRO A 216 -24.00 -6.06 -6.68
C PRO A 216 -23.02 -6.91 -7.52
N ASN A 217 -22.65 -6.42 -8.71
CA ASN A 217 -21.69 -7.04 -9.63
C ASN A 217 -20.34 -6.31 -9.67
N GLU A 218 -20.16 -5.25 -8.88
CA GLU A 218 -18.90 -4.51 -8.81
C GLU A 218 -18.10 -5.06 -7.62
N ALA A 219 -16.90 -5.56 -7.89
CA ALA A 219 -16.00 -6.04 -6.85
C ALA A 219 -15.79 -4.92 -5.81
N LEU A 220 -15.90 -5.27 -4.52
CA LEU A 220 -15.58 -4.32 -3.47
C LEU A 220 -14.05 -4.17 -3.45
N VAL A 221 -13.56 -2.93 -3.53
CA VAL A 221 -12.13 -2.62 -3.49
C VAL A 221 -11.84 -1.77 -2.25
N LEU A 222 -10.80 -2.13 -1.53
CA LEU A 222 -10.17 -1.29 -0.51
C LEU A 222 -8.82 -0.82 -1.07
N SER A 223 -8.72 0.48 -1.34
CA SER A 223 -7.49 1.10 -1.83
C SER A 223 -6.79 1.86 -0.72
N THR A 224 -5.46 1.90 -0.81
CA THR A 224 -4.59 2.80 -0.03
C THR A 224 -3.97 3.89 -0.91
N ALA A 225 -4.52 4.12 -2.09
CA ALA A 225 -4.01 5.10 -3.05
C ALA A 225 -4.11 6.56 -2.54
N PRO A 226 -3.21 7.45 -2.98
CA PRO A 226 -3.23 8.88 -2.63
C PRO A 226 -4.53 9.63 -2.94
N GLU A 227 -5.28 9.19 -3.96
CA GLU A 227 -6.55 9.77 -4.38
C GLU A 227 -7.74 9.35 -3.51
N ASP A 228 -7.58 8.29 -2.71
CA ASP A 228 -8.63 7.73 -1.87
C ASP A 228 -8.53 8.20 -0.40
N PRO A 229 -9.59 8.04 0.40
CA PRO A 229 -9.57 8.42 1.81
C PRO A 229 -8.39 7.76 2.56
N PRO A 230 -7.63 8.51 3.40
CA PRO A 230 -6.48 7.98 4.10
C PRO A 230 -6.82 6.76 4.97
N THR A 231 -5.94 5.76 4.92
CA THR A 231 -5.99 4.57 5.77
C THR A 231 -4.83 4.58 6.77
N HIS A 232 -4.84 3.67 7.75
CA HIS A 232 -3.72 3.55 8.70
C HIS A 232 -2.42 3.02 8.06
N TRP A 233 -2.50 2.40 6.88
CA TRP A 233 -1.33 2.00 6.10
C TRP A 233 -0.64 3.18 5.40
N GLN A 234 -1.39 4.27 5.15
CA GLN A 234 -0.93 5.43 4.38
C GLN A 234 -0.24 4.98 3.07
N GLN A 235 0.84 5.66 2.67
CA GLN A 235 1.73 5.21 1.60
C GLN A 235 3.14 5.01 2.14
N THR A 236 3.90 4.10 1.53
CA THR A 236 5.32 3.92 1.85
C THR A 236 6.16 4.67 0.83
N LEU A 237 7.02 5.58 1.29
CA LEU A 237 7.85 6.45 0.47
C LEU A 237 9.31 6.07 0.59
N ILE A 238 10.00 6.05 -0.54
CA ILE A 238 11.45 5.85 -0.63
C ILE A 238 12.05 7.12 -1.23
N TYR A 239 12.59 7.99 -0.36
CA TYR A 239 13.23 9.24 -0.78
C TYR A 239 14.64 9.02 -1.34
N PHE A 240 15.09 9.94 -2.17
CA PHE A 240 16.48 10.04 -2.64
C PHE A 240 17.28 10.99 -1.74
N TYR A 241 18.60 10.78 -1.72
CA TYR A 241 19.51 11.65 -0.97
C TYR A 241 19.47 13.08 -1.51
N ASP A 242 19.49 13.20 -2.85
CA ASP A 242 19.29 14.43 -3.58
C ASP A 242 18.11 14.27 -4.54
N PRO A 243 17.12 15.19 -4.54
CA PRO A 243 16.08 15.22 -5.54
C PRO A 243 16.66 15.37 -6.95
N ILE A 244 15.98 14.79 -7.93
CA ILE A 244 16.36 14.86 -9.34
C ILE A 244 15.42 15.81 -10.06
N GLU A 245 15.93 16.84 -10.69
CA GLU A 245 15.10 17.66 -11.57
C GLU A 245 14.69 16.85 -12.80
N VAL A 246 13.38 16.69 -12.99
CA VAL A 246 12.80 16.08 -14.18
C VAL A 246 12.03 17.10 -14.99
N GLU A 247 12.13 17.02 -16.31
CA GLU A 247 11.33 17.81 -17.25
C GLU A 247 10.03 17.09 -17.60
N GLN A 248 9.06 17.84 -18.14
CA GLN A 248 7.85 17.24 -18.69
C GLN A 248 8.20 16.22 -19.79
N ASP A 249 7.47 15.09 -19.78
CA ASP A 249 7.64 13.93 -20.67
C ASP A 249 8.98 13.20 -20.52
N GLN A 250 9.83 13.60 -19.57
CA GLN A 250 11.07 12.90 -19.26
C GLN A 250 10.77 11.47 -18.80
N GLN A 251 11.44 10.52 -19.44
CA GLN A 251 11.29 9.11 -19.13
C GLN A 251 12.04 8.77 -17.84
N ILE A 252 11.36 8.08 -16.94
CA ILE A 252 11.91 7.50 -15.72
C ILE A 252 11.70 5.99 -15.81
N GLU A 253 12.76 5.21 -15.79
CA GLU A 253 12.65 3.75 -15.92
C GLU A 253 13.55 3.04 -14.92
N GLY A 254 13.23 1.80 -14.58
CA GLY A 254 13.97 1.12 -13.54
C GLY A 254 13.43 -0.27 -13.22
N ALA A 255 13.88 -0.79 -12.10
CA ALA A 255 13.42 -2.03 -11.52
C ALA A 255 13.36 -1.89 -9.99
N VAL A 256 12.32 -2.46 -9.40
CA VAL A 256 12.21 -2.66 -7.96
C VAL A 256 12.24 -4.16 -7.68
N THR A 257 13.04 -4.56 -6.71
CA THR A 257 13.07 -5.92 -6.16
C THR A 257 12.74 -5.88 -4.69
N LEU A 258 11.68 -6.57 -4.31
CA LEU A 258 11.26 -6.80 -2.93
C LEU A 258 11.65 -8.24 -2.59
N SER A 259 12.45 -8.44 -1.55
CA SER A 259 12.86 -9.78 -1.12
C SER A 259 12.75 -9.95 0.37
N GLN A 260 12.39 -11.14 0.81
CA GLN A 260 12.32 -11.46 2.23
C GLN A 260 13.73 -11.54 2.82
N SER A 261 13.93 -10.94 4.00
CA SER A 261 15.24 -10.99 4.67
C SER A 261 15.54 -12.40 5.18
N LYS A 262 16.79 -12.85 4.94
CA LYS A 262 17.31 -14.14 5.44
C LYS A 262 17.61 -14.10 6.94
N GLU A 263 17.84 -12.91 7.49
CA GLU A 263 18.14 -12.73 8.92
C GLU A 263 16.87 -12.72 9.76
N ASN A 264 15.82 -12.07 9.25
CA ASN A 264 14.51 -12.05 9.87
C ASN A 264 13.41 -12.11 8.81
N PRO A 265 12.64 -13.22 8.73
CA PRO A 265 11.58 -13.38 7.73
C PRO A 265 10.45 -12.32 7.81
N ARG A 266 10.35 -11.56 8.90
CA ARG A 266 9.39 -10.44 8.99
C ARG A 266 9.87 -9.16 8.31
N PHE A 267 11.15 -9.07 8.01
CA PHE A 267 11.75 -7.91 7.37
C PHE A 267 11.79 -8.10 5.86
N MET A 268 11.70 -6.99 5.14
CA MET A 268 11.73 -6.92 3.70
C MET A 268 12.88 -6.05 3.26
N ASN A 269 13.68 -6.58 2.35
CA ASN A 269 14.74 -5.87 1.66
C ASN A 269 14.18 -5.27 0.37
N ILE A 270 14.42 -3.98 0.18
CA ILE A 270 14.06 -3.28 -1.04
C ILE A 270 15.33 -2.90 -1.79
N HIS A 271 15.40 -3.31 -3.05
CA HIS A 271 16.44 -2.93 -3.99
C HIS A 271 15.80 -2.18 -5.16
N LEU A 272 16.20 -0.93 -5.35
CA LEU A 272 15.60 -0.04 -6.34
C LEU A 272 16.69 0.48 -7.28
N GLU A 273 16.53 0.15 -8.56
CA GLU A 273 17.34 0.68 -9.65
C GLU A 273 16.48 1.62 -10.47
N TYR A 274 16.99 2.80 -10.79
CA TYR A 274 16.26 3.74 -11.64
C TYR A 274 17.19 4.61 -12.45
N ALA A 275 16.70 5.04 -13.61
CA ALA A 275 17.39 5.91 -14.53
C ALA A 275 16.47 7.03 -15.00
N SER A 276 17.03 8.24 -15.08
CA SER A 276 16.33 9.42 -15.56
C SER A 276 17.34 10.37 -16.21
N GLY A 277 17.01 10.91 -17.39
CA GLY A 277 17.87 11.88 -18.08
C GLY A 277 19.28 11.36 -18.42
N GLY A 278 19.44 10.06 -18.66
CA GLY A 278 20.72 9.42 -18.97
C GLY A 278 21.64 9.18 -17.77
N ARG A 279 21.17 9.42 -16.53
CA ARG A 279 21.84 9.04 -15.29
C ARG A 279 21.15 7.83 -14.69
N SER A 280 21.95 6.90 -14.15
CA SER A 280 21.47 5.71 -13.45
C SER A 280 21.82 5.79 -11.98
N PHE A 281 20.90 5.34 -11.14
CA PHE A 281 20.99 5.37 -9.70
C PHE A 281 20.57 4.01 -9.14
N VAL A 282 21.17 3.63 -8.02
CA VAL A 282 20.84 2.40 -7.30
C VAL A 282 20.67 2.76 -5.83
N LYS A 283 19.57 2.28 -5.23
CA LYS A 283 19.34 2.30 -3.80
C LYS A 283 19.23 0.85 -3.32
N GLU A 284 20.24 0.41 -2.58
CA GLU A 284 20.36 -0.98 -2.12
C GLU A 284 19.89 -1.12 -0.67
N ASN A 285 19.37 -2.31 -0.34
CA ASN A 285 19.19 -2.83 1.02
C ASN A 285 18.50 -1.86 1.98
N VAL A 286 17.38 -1.29 1.54
CA VAL A 286 16.52 -0.57 2.46
C VAL A 286 15.70 -1.60 3.23
N GLU A 287 16.07 -1.81 4.50
CA GLU A 287 15.35 -2.71 5.39
C GLU A 287 14.13 -1.97 5.97
N LEU A 288 12.92 -2.48 5.70
CA LEU A 288 11.74 -2.00 6.39
C LEU A 288 11.76 -2.51 7.84
N ASN A 289 12.10 -1.65 8.79
CA ASN A 289 12.07 -1.98 10.22
C ASN A 289 11.08 -1.08 10.98
N TRP A 290 10.01 -1.69 11.50
CA TRP A 290 8.96 -1.00 12.25
C TRP A 290 9.45 -0.21 13.47
N LYS A 291 10.60 -0.59 14.06
CA LYS A 291 11.11 0.09 15.27
C LYS A 291 11.46 1.56 15.06
N ASN A 292 11.70 1.99 13.82
CA ASN A 292 12.10 3.36 13.50
C ASN A 292 10.97 4.20 12.87
N LEU A 293 9.91 3.56 12.37
CA LEU A 293 8.76 4.21 11.74
C LEU A 293 7.86 4.99 12.72
N THR A 294 7.92 4.69 14.02
CA THR A 294 7.14 5.39 15.07
C THR A 294 7.86 6.57 15.71
N VAL A 295 9.13 6.80 15.38
CA VAL A 295 9.92 7.89 15.97
C VAL A 295 9.45 9.26 15.46
N SER A 296 8.80 9.33 14.29
CA SER A 296 8.28 10.58 13.71
C SER A 296 7.13 11.19 14.50
N GLU A 297 6.27 10.41 15.18
CA GLU A 297 5.22 10.95 16.05
C GLU A 297 5.77 11.41 17.43
N ALA A 298 6.80 10.73 17.94
CA ALA A 298 7.39 11.05 19.25
C ALA A 298 8.29 12.30 19.21
N GLU A 299 8.99 12.55 18.10
CA GLU A 299 9.87 13.73 17.96
C GLU A 299 9.09 15.01 17.62
N LEU A 300 7.95 14.91 16.91
CA LEU A 300 7.08 16.07 16.65
C LEU A 300 6.27 16.52 17.88
N MET A 301 6.05 15.64 18.87
CA MET A 301 5.46 16.01 20.17
C MET A 301 6.50 16.45 21.23
N GLY A 302 7.80 16.45 20.89
CA GLY A 302 8.91 16.66 21.82
C GLY A 302 9.45 18.10 21.98
N PHE A 303 8.88 19.10 21.30
CA PHE A 303 9.29 20.51 21.44
C PHE A 303 8.10 21.47 21.65
N GLN A 304 7.28 21.20 22.65
CA GLN A 304 6.47 22.23 23.30
C GLN A 304 6.93 22.38 24.75
N GLY A 305 7.95 23.20 24.99
CA GLY A 305 8.40 23.48 26.36
C GLY A 305 9.77 24.09 26.51
N PHE A 306 10.08 25.18 25.81
CA PHE A 306 11.12 26.11 26.28
C PHE A 306 10.52 27.51 26.39
N ASP A 307 9.93 27.75 27.55
CA ASP A 307 9.56 29.09 28.01
C ASP A 307 10.85 29.79 28.48
N PHE A 308 11.46 30.61 27.62
CA PHE A 308 12.60 31.48 27.98
C PHE A 308 12.11 32.70 28.76
N HIS A 309 11.47 32.46 29.90
CA HIS A 309 11.24 33.46 30.94
C HIS A 309 11.44 32.84 32.33
N LYS A 310 12.72 32.64 32.68
CA LYS A 310 13.26 32.91 34.03
C LYS A 310 14.75 32.59 34.11
N ALA A 311 15.49 33.64 34.51
CA ALA A 311 16.86 33.70 35.05
C ALA A 311 18.01 33.45 34.08
#